data_AF-A0A8T4NGR7-F1
#
_entry.id   AF-A0A8T4NGR7-F1
#
_cell.length_a   1.000
_cell.length_b   1.000
_cell.length_c   1.000
_cell.angle_alpha   90.00
_cell.angle_beta   90.00
_cell.angle_gamma   90.00
#
_symmetry.space_group_name_H-M   'P 1'
#
loop_
_entity.id
_entity.type
_entity.pdbx_description
1 polymer ?
#
loop_
_entity_poly.entity_id
_entity_poly.type
_entity_poly.pdbx_seq_one_letter_code
_entity_poly.pdbx_strand_id
1 'polypeptide(L)'
;MGIQIIGEEVPVRYDAALVFDRKGAYIFRKIEVKTETQIKNPSNWALVVNGKLHNLEARYAISMKQSLNGKDFYICNEKADEKELFFPSARIFIPHYVQINKALRRESAAYDASGNILTERKLQTYANRLNHNCHIWLNDKFKKGDGEFGLDIISAVGFSNGKIIMAREPLEGCLEKECWADLESVNRQGLPTKKSPIKGYEPGKSVYFSRPEGNYVARFIAYSDRADLSCGRGPTYSDARLGVFLCAKISEEK
;
A
#
# COMPACT_ATOMS: atom_id res chain seq x y z
N MET A 1 -36.62 37.72 -17.46
CA MET A 1 -35.36 37.13 -16.94
C MET A 1 -35.73 36.09 -15.92
N GLY A 2 -35.09 34.91 -15.97
CA GLY A 2 -35.12 33.91 -14.90
C GLY A 2 -36.00 32.70 -15.18
N ILE A 3 -35.51 31.77 -15.99
CA ILE A 3 -35.90 30.35 -15.93
C ILE A 3 -35.13 29.76 -14.75
N GLN A 4 -35.84 29.28 -13.74
CA GLN A 4 -35.26 28.56 -12.61
C GLN A 4 -35.45 27.06 -12.87
N ILE A 5 -34.40 26.39 -13.35
CA ILE A 5 -34.35 24.93 -13.43
C ILE A 5 -34.01 24.44 -12.03
N ILE A 6 -34.98 23.80 -11.37
CA ILE A 6 -34.77 23.05 -10.14
C ILE A 6 -34.36 21.65 -10.58
N GLY A 7 -33.06 21.42 -10.70
CA GLY A 7 -32.49 20.08 -10.75
C GLY A 7 -31.88 19.82 -9.37
N GLU A 8 -32.61 19.14 -8.50
CA GLU A 8 -31.97 18.49 -7.35
C GLU A 8 -31.04 17.41 -7.90
N GLU A 9 -29.74 17.62 -7.77
CA GLU A 9 -28.77 16.53 -7.86
C GLU A 9 -29.07 15.59 -6.69
N VAL A 10 -29.70 14.46 -7.00
CA VAL A 10 -29.77 13.32 -6.09
C VAL A 10 -28.35 12.77 -5.98
N PRO A 11 -27.69 12.83 -4.82
CA PRO A 11 -26.42 12.14 -4.66
C PRO A 11 -26.68 10.64 -4.80
N VAL A 12 -26.06 10.01 -5.79
CA VAL A 12 -26.06 8.56 -5.93
C VAL A 12 -25.27 7.99 -4.74
N ARG A 13 -26.01 7.57 -3.71
CA ARG A 13 -25.49 6.76 -2.60
C ARG A 13 -25.36 5.33 -3.09
N TYR A 14 -24.13 4.83 -3.17
CA TYR A 14 -23.88 3.40 -3.37
C TYR A 14 -23.88 2.69 -2.01
N ASP A 15 -25.00 2.04 -1.68
CA ASP A 15 -25.10 1.14 -0.53
C ASP A 15 -24.33 -0.17 -0.80
N ALA A 16 -23.06 -0.22 -0.42
CA ALA A 16 -22.39 -1.49 -0.15
C ALA A 16 -22.81 -2.00 1.24
N ALA A 17 -24.03 -2.53 1.32
CA ALA A 17 -24.52 -3.22 2.51
C ALA A 17 -23.79 -4.56 2.69
N LEU A 18 -23.29 -4.82 3.90
CA LEU A 18 -23.19 -6.18 4.44
C LEU A 18 -24.58 -6.80 4.33
N VAL A 19 -24.84 -7.63 3.33
CA VAL A 19 -26.07 -8.41 3.29
C VAL A 19 -25.76 -9.70 4.01
N PHE A 20 -26.33 -9.86 5.20
CA PHE A 20 -26.45 -11.17 5.82
C PHE A 20 -27.51 -11.93 5.03
N ASP A 21 -27.17 -13.12 4.53
CA ASP A 21 -28.25 -14.03 4.15
C ASP A 21 -29.04 -14.43 5.42
N ARG A 22 -30.22 -15.04 5.26
CA ARG A 22 -31.04 -15.51 6.39
C ARG A 22 -30.34 -16.55 7.29
N LYS A 23 -29.11 -16.98 6.96
CA LYS A 23 -28.29 -17.97 7.66
C LYS A 23 -27.02 -17.36 8.27
N GLY A 24 -26.82 -16.04 8.19
CA GLY A 24 -25.66 -15.35 8.77
C GLY A 24 -24.40 -15.39 7.91
N ALA A 25 -24.50 -15.72 6.61
CA ALA A 25 -23.36 -15.69 5.70
C ALA A 25 -23.06 -14.26 5.21
N TYR A 26 -21.77 -13.91 5.14
CA TYR A 26 -21.29 -12.63 4.61
C TYR A 26 -21.43 -12.60 3.08
N ILE A 27 -22.25 -11.69 2.55
CA ILE A 27 -22.32 -11.42 1.10
C ILE A 27 -21.47 -10.21 0.78
N PHE A 28 -20.33 -10.44 0.12
CA PHE A 28 -19.51 -9.39 -0.48
C PHE A 28 -20.00 -9.11 -1.91
N ARG A 29 -20.11 -7.82 -2.28
CA ARG A 29 -20.54 -7.40 -3.63
C ARG A 29 -19.37 -6.94 -4.48
N LYS A 30 -19.52 -7.08 -5.80
CA LYS A 30 -18.62 -6.46 -6.78
C LYS A 30 -18.65 -4.94 -6.63
N ILE A 31 -17.51 -4.28 -6.79
CA ILE A 31 -17.36 -2.82 -6.76
C ILE A 31 -17.11 -2.33 -8.20
N GLU A 32 -17.60 -1.16 -8.56
CA GLU A 32 -17.22 -0.54 -9.83
C GLU A 32 -15.92 0.26 -9.64
N VAL A 33 -14.95 0.09 -10.55
CA VAL A 33 -13.62 0.70 -10.44
C VAL A 33 -13.26 1.31 -11.78
N LYS A 34 -12.90 2.60 -11.78
CA LYS A 34 -12.32 3.31 -12.92
C LYS A 34 -10.89 3.70 -12.59
N THR A 35 -9.93 3.40 -13.46
CA THR A 35 -8.51 3.68 -13.21
C THR A 35 -8.03 4.88 -14.03
N GLU A 36 -7.30 5.82 -13.42
CA GLU A 36 -6.66 6.93 -14.15
C GLU A 36 -5.58 6.38 -15.10
N THR A 37 -4.79 5.43 -14.60
CA THR A 37 -3.80 4.71 -15.40
C THR A 37 -4.45 3.51 -16.08
N GLN A 38 -4.21 3.31 -17.39
CA GLN A 38 -4.61 2.06 -18.06
C GLN A 38 -3.74 0.88 -17.59
N ILE A 39 -4.15 0.21 -16.51
CA ILE A 39 -3.51 -1.03 -16.08
C ILE A 39 -3.89 -2.19 -17.01
N LYS A 40 -2.89 -2.90 -17.53
CA LYS A 40 -3.12 -4.15 -18.26
C LYS A 40 -3.55 -5.24 -17.28
N ASN A 41 -4.62 -5.97 -17.63
CA ASN A 41 -5.19 -7.05 -16.83
C ASN A 41 -5.52 -6.62 -15.39
N PRO A 42 -6.54 -5.77 -15.17
CA PRO A 42 -6.91 -5.25 -13.85
C PRO A 42 -7.15 -6.34 -12.79
N SER A 43 -7.51 -7.55 -13.21
CA SER A 43 -7.61 -8.70 -12.30
C SER A 43 -6.26 -9.08 -11.64
N ASN A 44 -5.11 -8.68 -12.17
CA ASN A 44 -3.79 -8.94 -11.55
C ASN A 44 -3.35 -7.85 -10.57
N TRP A 45 -4.22 -6.91 -10.24
CA TRP A 45 -4.00 -5.82 -9.31
C TRP A 45 -4.99 -5.90 -8.17
N ALA A 46 -4.55 -5.69 -6.93
CA ALA A 46 -5.40 -5.68 -5.75
C ALA A 46 -5.68 -4.23 -5.33
N LEU A 47 -6.94 -3.91 -5.05
CA LEU A 47 -7.33 -2.59 -4.56
C LEU A 47 -6.75 -2.35 -3.16
N VAL A 48 -6.24 -1.15 -2.93
CA VAL A 48 -5.91 -0.63 -1.60
C VAL A 48 -7.17 0.07 -1.10
N VAL A 49 -7.90 -0.59 -0.21
CA VAL A 49 -9.19 -0.07 0.26
C VAL A 49 -9.03 0.49 1.66
N ASN A 50 -9.35 1.78 1.81
CA ASN A 50 -9.42 2.47 3.08
C ASN A 50 -10.89 2.65 3.46
N GLY A 51 -11.26 2.33 4.70
CA GLY A 51 -12.59 2.61 5.23
C GLY A 51 -13.35 1.38 5.75
N LYS A 52 -14.56 1.63 6.25
CA LYS A 52 -15.50 0.59 6.70
C LYS A 52 -16.26 0.04 5.49
N LEU A 53 -16.77 -1.19 5.60
CA LEU A 53 -17.47 -1.94 4.53
C LEU A 53 -18.56 -1.17 3.76
N HIS A 54 -19.12 -0.11 4.33
CA HIS A 54 -20.19 0.70 3.73
C HIS A 54 -19.71 1.92 2.94
N ASN A 55 -18.45 2.36 3.13
CA ASN A 55 -17.80 3.45 2.39
C ASN A 55 -16.39 2.99 2.01
N LEU A 56 -16.31 2.04 1.08
CA LEU A 56 -15.04 1.55 0.56
C LEU A 56 -14.49 2.58 -0.43
N GLU A 57 -13.52 3.39 0.01
CA GLU A 57 -12.74 4.23 -0.88
C GLU A 57 -11.47 3.49 -1.30
N ALA A 58 -11.34 3.22 -2.60
CA ALA A 58 -10.12 2.70 -3.19
C ALA A 58 -9.50 3.79 -4.08
N ARG A 59 -8.37 4.35 -3.63
CA ARG A 59 -7.62 5.36 -4.41
C ARG A 59 -6.47 4.76 -5.21
N TYR A 60 -6.06 3.55 -4.85
CA TYR A 60 -4.89 2.90 -5.42
C TYR A 60 -5.16 1.42 -5.70
N ALA A 61 -4.44 0.88 -6.67
CA ALA A 61 -4.34 -0.56 -6.90
C ALA A 61 -2.87 -0.98 -6.94
N ILE A 62 -2.51 -2.03 -6.20
CA ILE A 62 -1.16 -2.59 -6.16
C ILE A 62 -1.11 -3.87 -6.98
N SER A 63 -0.12 -4.00 -7.86
CA SER A 63 0.14 -5.21 -8.62
C SER A 63 0.32 -6.41 -7.67
N MET A 64 -0.31 -7.54 -7.98
CA MET A 64 -0.10 -8.78 -7.20
C MET A 64 1.23 -9.48 -7.53
N LYS A 65 2.01 -8.93 -8.47
CA LYS A 65 3.32 -9.43 -8.90
C LYS A 65 4.40 -8.37 -8.68
N GLN A 66 5.48 -8.78 -8.03
CA GLN A 66 6.69 -7.97 -7.91
C GLN A 66 7.37 -7.80 -9.28
N SER A 67 7.97 -6.64 -9.50
CA SER A 67 8.69 -6.30 -10.73
C SER A 67 9.91 -5.44 -10.43
N LEU A 68 10.72 -5.16 -11.47
CA LEU A 68 11.92 -4.32 -11.37
C LEU A 68 12.94 -4.86 -10.33
N ASN A 69 13.04 -6.19 -10.24
CA ASN A 69 13.96 -6.85 -9.31
C ASN A 69 15.43 -6.52 -9.66
N GLY A 70 16.26 -6.35 -8.64
CA GLY A 70 17.68 -6.00 -8.77
C GLY A 70 17.94 -4.54 -9.16
N LYS A 71 16.93 -3.66 -9.10
CA LYS A 71 17.07 -2.23 -9.40
C LYS A 71 17.09 -1.39 -8.13
N ASP A 72 17.73 -0.22 -8.20
CA ASP A 72 17.74 0.75 -7.10
C ASP A 72 16.49 1.64 -7.10
N PHE A 73 16.36 2.46 -6.06
CA PHE A 73 15.23 3.38 -5.87
C PHE A 73 14.98 4.32 -7.06
N TYR A 74 16.03 4.87 -7.67
CA TYR A 74 15.90 5.85 -8.75
C TYR A 74 15.48 5.16 -10.05
N ILE A 75 16.14 4.04 -10.39
CA ILE A 75 15.80 3.24 -11.58
C ILE A 75 14.38 2.68 -11.45
N CYS A 76 13.99 2.22 -10.26
CA CYS A 76 12.62 1.74 -10.02
C CYS A 76 11.58 2.82 -10.31
N ASN A 77 11.83 4.06 -9.87
CA ASN A 77 10.90 5.17 -10.09
C ASN A 77 10.83 5.54 -11.58
N GLU A 78 11.98 5.60 -12.26
CA GLU A 78 12.04 5.89 -13.70
C GLU A 78 11.27 4.84 -14.52
N LYS A 79 11.50 3.55 -14.24
CA LYS A 79 10.82 2.46 -14.93
C LYS A 79 9.34 2.30 -14.58
N ALA A 80 8.91 2.80 -13.43
CA ALA A 80 7.51 2.88 -13.07
C ALA A 80 6.82 4.00 -13.87
N ASP A 81 7.43 5.18 -13.93
CA ASP A 81 6.92 6.36 -14.62
C ASP A 81 6.80 6.17 -16.14
N GLU A 82 7.75 5.46 -16.77
CA GLU A 82 7.65 5.03 -18.18
C GLU A 82 6.34 4.28 -18.52
N LYS A 83 5.64 3.77 -17.50
CA LYS A 83 4.37 3.04 -17.60
C LYS A 83 3.20 3.79 -16.97
N GLU A 84 3.38 5.05 -16.61
CA GLU A 84 2.42 5.87 -15.86
C GLU A 84 2.02 5.25 -14.51
N LEU A 85 2.96 4.53 -13.90
CA LEU A 85 2.82 3.86 -12.61
C LEU A 85 3.79 4.45 -11.59
N PHE A 86 3.60 4.09 -10.33
CA PHE A 86 4.54 4.39 -9.26
C PHE A 86 4.72 3.13 -8.41
N PHE A 87 5.49 3.17 -7.33
CA PHE A 87 5.45 2.12 -6.31
C PHE A 87 5.12 2.71 -4.94
N PRO A 88 4.51 1.94 -4.04
CA PRO A 88 3.84 2.50 -2.87
C PRO A 88 4.85 2.98 -1.82
N SER A 89 4.52 4.08 -1.15
CA SER A 89 5.08 4.42 0.16
C SER A 89 4.53 3.48 1.24
N ALA A 90 5.11 3.52 2.44
CA ALA A 90 4.62 2.84 3.64
C ALA A 90 3.16 3.21 3.94
N ARG A 91 2.80 4.49 3.74
CA ARG A 91 1.42 5.00 3.83
C ARG A 91 0.42 4.19 3.00
N ILE A 92 0.83 3.69 1.84
CA ILE A 92 -0.02 2.92 0.94
C ILE A 92 0.16 1.42 1.18
N PHE A 93 1.40 0.96 1.31
CA PHE A 93 1.74 -0.45 1.36
C PHE A 93 1.35 -1.13 2.67
N ILE A 94 1.56 -0.48 3.82
CA ILE A 94 1.30 -1.10 5.13
C ILE A 94 -0.20 -1.36 5.36
N PRO A 95 -1.11 -0.40 5.12
CA PRO A 95 -2.54 -0.68 5.21
C PRO A 95 -2.99 -1.79 4.26
N HIS A 96 -2.44 -1.82 3.03
CA HIS A 96 -2.71 -2.89 2.06
C HIS A 96 -2.24 -4.25 2.56
N TYR A 97 -1.03 -4.33 3.09
CA TYR A 97 -0.47 -5.56 3.66
C TYR A 97 -1.34 -6.10 4.82
N VAL A 98 -1.81 -5.21 5.70
CA VAL A 98 -2.74 -5.57 6.79
C VAL A 98 -4.08 -6.05 6.21
N GLN A 99 -4.64 -5.34 5.22
CA GLN A 99 -5.91 -5.69 4.58
C GLN A 99 -5.87 -7.08 3.95
N ILE A 100 -4.83 -7.41 3.19
CA ILE A 100 -4.71 -8.73 2.54
C ILE A 100 -4.65 -9.85 3.59
N ASN A 101 -3.93 -9.64 4.69
CA ASN A 101 -3.83 -10.63 5.76
C ASN A 101 -5.13 -10.74 6.59
N LYS A 102 -5.87 -9.64 6.80
CA LYS A 102 -7.24 -9.68 7.37
C LYS A 102 -8.18 -10.47 6.47
N ALA A 103 -8.09 -10.28 5.15
CA ALA A 103 -8.90 -11.03 4.20
C ALA A 103 -8.58 -12.54 4.22
N LEU A 104 -7.30 -12.90 4.39
CA LEU A 104 -6.88 -14.30 4.51
C LEU A 104 -7.49 -14.99 5.73
N ARG A 105 -7.68 -14.25 6.83
CA ARG A 105 -8.36 -14.71 8.05
C ARG A 105 -9.89 -14.56 7.98
N ARG A 106 -10.44 -14.17 6.83
CA ARG A 106 -11.88 -13.95 6.60
C ARG A 106 -12.47 -12.86 7.51
N GLU A 107 -11.63 -11.94 7.99
CA GLU A 107 -12.03 -10.75 8.77
C GLU A 107 -12.45 -9.59 7.84
N SER A 108 -12.08 -9.65 6.56
CA SER A 108 -12.42 -8.68 5.53
C SER A 108 -12.47 -9.33 4.14
N ALA A 109 -12.82 -8.56 3.11
CA ALA A 109 -12.63 -8.95 1.72
C ALA A 109 -11.47 -8.18 1.09
N ALA A 110 -10.85 -8.79 0.10
CA ALA A 110 -9.89 -8.16 -0.80
C ALA A 110 -10.46 -8.22 -2.23
N TYR A 111 -10.24 -7.16 -2.99
CA TYR A 111 -10.79 -6.99 -4.33
C TYR A 111 -9.67 -6.83 -5.33
N ASP A 112 -9.86 -7.33 -6.56
CA ASP A 112 -9.03 -6.94 -7.68
C ASP A 112 -9.48 -5.59 -8.27
N ALA A 113 -8.65 -5.02 -9.14
CA ALA A 113 -8.96 -3.74 -9.78
C ALA A 113 -10.05 -3.82 -10.86
N SER A 114 -10.62 -5.01 -11.10
CA SER A 114 -11.90 -5.17 -11.82
C SER A 114 -13.11 -5.14 -10.88
N GLY A 115 -12.85 -4.90 -9.59
CA GLY A 115 -13.84 -4.84 -8.53
C GLY A 115 -14.37 -6.20 -8.09
N ASN A 116 -13.77 -7.30 -8.54
CA ASN A 116 -14.17 -8.65 -8.14
C ASN A 116 -13.45 -9.04 -6.85
N ILE A 117 -14.12 -9.79 -5.99
CA ILE A 117 -13.49 -10.37 -4.80
C ILE A 117 -12.38 -11.33 -5.25
N LEU A 118 -11.23 -11.27 -4.58
CA LEU A 118 -10.18 -12.25 -4.80
C LEU A 118 -10.66 -13.64 -4.36
N THR A 119 -10.61 -14.60 -5.27
CA THR A 119 -10.86 -16.00 -4.93
C THR A 119 -9.86 -16.48 -3.87
N GLU A 120 -10.24 -17.44 -3.03
CA GLU A 120 -9.38 -17.97 -1.96
C GLU A 120 -8.00 -18.38 -2.46
N ARG A 121 -7.94 -19.09 -3.60
CA ARG A 121 -6.68 -19.47 -4.25
C ARG A 121 -5.81 -18.26 -4.62
N LYS A 122 -6.42 -17.22 -5.19
CA LYS A 122 -5.72 -16.02 -5.65
C LYS A 122 -5.24 -15.17 -4.47
N LEU A 123 -6.09 -15.02 -3.46
CA LEU A 123 -5.77 -14.38 -2.19
C LEU A 123 -4.61 -15.09 -1.48
N GLN A 124 -4.67 -16.42 -1.34
CA GLN A 124 -3.58 -17.21 -0.74
C GLN A 124 -2.28 -17.06 -1.52
N THR A 125 -2.35 -17.12 -2.85
CA THR A 125 -1.18 -16.94 -3.72
C THR A 125 -0.56 -15.55 -3.51
N TYR A 126 -1.39 -14.52 -3.41
CA TYR A 126 -0.91 -13.16 -3.22
C TYR A 126 -0.37 -12.93 -1.80
N ALA A 127 -1.09 -13.36 -0.77
CA ALA A 127 -0.65 -13.29 0.62
C ALA A 127 0.68 -14.03 0.82
N ASN A 128 0.86 -15.22 0.21
CA ASN A 128 2.13 -15.94 0.26
C ASN A 128 3.30 -15.12 -0.30
N ARG A 129 3.07 -14.33 -1.37
CA ARG A 129 4.11 -13.45 -1.93
C ARG A 129 4.43 -12.25 -1.06
N LEU A 130 3.46 -11.77 -0.28
CA LEU A 130 3.68 -10.68 0.67
C LEU A 130 4.34 -11.19 1.96
N ASN A 131 4.00 -12.41 2.38
CA ASN A 131 4.43 -12.97 3.65
C ASN A 131 5.72 -13.81 3.56
N HIS A 132 6.17 -14.20 2.35
CA HIS A 132 7.35 -15.05 2.17
C HIS A 132 8.19 -14.62 0.96
N ASN A 133 9.51 -14.57 1.17
CA ASN A 133 10.52 -14.19 0.17
C ASN A 133 10.19 -12.88 -0.56
N CYS A 134 9.59 -11.93 0.16
CA CYS A 134 9.23 -10.61 -0.35
C CYS A 134 10.33 -9.62 -0.02
N HIS A 135 10.83 -8.87 -0.99
CA HIS A 135 11.87 -7.87 -0.73
C HIS A 135 11.58 -6.67 -1.62
N ILE A 136 10.98 -5.61 -1.07
CA ILE A 136 10.58 -4.47 -1.89
C ILE A 136 11.10 -3.14 -1.38
N TRP A 137 11.36 -2.23 -2.32
CA TRP A 137 11.47 -0.81 -2.04
C TRP A 137 10.10 -0.22 -1.78
N LEU A 138 10.05 0.67 -0.80
CA LEU A 138 8.95 1.60 -0.60
C LEU A 138 9.37 2.97 -1.10
N ASN A 139 8.41 3.78 -1.55
CA ASN A 139 8.67 5.12 -2.06
C ASN A 139 8.91 6.15 -0.94
N ASP A 140 9.70 5.79 0.06
CA ASP A 140 10.06 6.64 1.20
C ASP A 140 11.57 6.61 1.39
N LYS A 141 12.23 7.75 1.16
CA LYS A 141 13.65 7.94 1.43
C LYS A 141 13.83 8.96 2.54
N PHE A 142 14.56 8.61 3.58
CA PHE A 142 14.78 9.49 4.72
C PHE A 142 15.99 10.39 4.47
N LYS A 143 15.85 11.69 4.73
CA LYS A 143 16.91 12.69 4.60
C LYS A 143 16.92 13.61 5.80
N LYS A 144 18.06 14.25 6.08
CA LYS A 144 18.15 15.26 7.15
C LYS A 144 17.14 16.38 6.90
N GLY A 145 16.39 16.74 7.92
CA GLY A 145 15.33 17.73 7.87
C GLY A 145 14.86 18.15 9.26
N ASP A 146 13.60 18.59 9.34
CA ASP A 146 13.03 19.25 10.53
C ASP A 146 12.02 18.35 11.27
N GLY A 147 11.73 17.15 10.76
CA GLY A 147 10.85 16.18 11.43
C GLY A 147 11.52 15.38 12.55
N GLU A 148 10.82 14.33 12.97
CA GLU A 148 11.26 13.40 14.02
C GLU A 148 12.68 12.89 13.76
N PHE A 149 13.51 12.78 14.81
CA PHE A 149 14.93 12.43 14.72
C PHE A 149 15.78 13.35 13.81
N GLY A 150 15.29 14.54 13.47
CA GLY A 150 15.92 15.45 12.51
C GLY A 150 15.86 14.93 11.07
N LEU A 151 14.78 14.21 10.72
CA LEU A 151 14.57 13.59 9.42
C LEU A 151 13.29 14.05 8.74
N ASP A 152 13.31 14.06 7.41
CA ASP A 152 12.15 14.19 6.53
C ASP A 152 12.04 12.96 5.64
N ILE A 153 10.81 12.66 5.19
CA ILE A 153 10.55 11.69 4.14
C ILE A 153 10.60 12.41 2.80
N ILE A 154 11.29 11.79 1.84
CA ILE A 154 11.31 12.20 0.44
C ILE A 154 10.75 11.07 -0.42
N SER A 155 9.77 11.39 -1.26
CA SER A 155 9.06 10.44 -2.14
C SER A 155 9.05 10.95 -3.57
N ALA A 156 9.17 10.07 -4.55
CA ALA A 156 8.98 10.44 -5.95
C ALA A 156 7.49 10.66 -6.22
N VAL A 157 7.14 11.79 -6.83
CA VAL A 157 5.75 12.18 -7.11
C VAL A 157 5.45 12.44 -8.58
N GLY A 158 6.48 12.40 -9.43
CA GLY A 158 6.34 12.53 -10.87
C GLY A 158 7.69 12.66 -11.56
N PHE A 159 7.65 12.92 -12.86
CA PHE A 159 8.83 13.12 -13.69
C PHE A 159 8.66 14.37 -14.56
N SER A 160 9.74 15.12 -14.75
CA SER A 160 9.78 16.28 -15.64
C SER A 160 11.17 16.43 -16.24
N ASN A 161 11.23 16.60 -17.57
CA ASN A 161 12.49 16.79 -18.31
C ASN A 161 13.55 15.71 -18.01
N GLY A 162 13.13 14.44 -17.93
CA GLY A 162 14.02 13.31 -17.63
C GLY A 162 14.55 13.27 -16.19
N LYS A 163 13.95 14.04 -15.27
CA LYS A 163 14.32 14.07 -13.85
C LYS A 163 13.14 13.72 -12.96
N ILE A 164 13.42 12.97 -11.90
CA ILE A 164 12.43 12.66 -10.86
C ILE A 164 12.06 13.93 -10.10
N ILE A 165 10.77 14.21 -9.99
CA ILE A 165 10.21 15.21 -9.08
C ILE A 165 10.00 14.54 -7.73
N MET A 166 10.64 15.10 -6.70
CA MET A 166 10.57 14.59 -5.34
C MET A 166 9.72 15.53 -4.49
N ALA A 167 8.75 14.98 -3.76
CA ALA A 167 8.08 15.67 -2.66
C ALA A 167 8.84 15.40 -1.36
N ARG A 168 8.70 16.33 -0.41
CA ARG A 168 9.34 16.28 0.90
C ARG A 168 8.32 16.65 1.96
N GLU A 169 8.26 15.85 3.02
CA GLU A 169 7.43 16.11 4.20
C GLU A 169 8.21 15.77 5.48
N PRO A 170 8.02 16.52 6.58
CA PRO A 170 8.65 16.18 7.87
C PRO A 170 8.29 14.77 8.33
N LEU A 171 9.26 14.03 8.90
CA LEU A 171 8.97 12.74 9.52
C LEU A 171 8.07 12.95 10.75
N GLU A 172 6.94 12.24 10.77
CA GLU A 172 6.05 12.18 11.93
C GLU A 172 6.61 11.25 13.00
N GLY A 173 6.19 11.47 14.25
CA GLY A 173 6.53 10.60 15.37
C GLY A 173 6.27 9.12 15.06
N CYS A 174 7.28 8.28 15.26
CA CYS A 174 7.24 6.83 15.11
C CYS A 174 8.14 6.17 16.17
N LEU A 175 8.24 4.84 16.17
CA LEU A 175 9.06 4.13 17.16
C LEU A 175 10.55 4.49 17.06
N GLU A 176 11.13 4.94 18.18
CA GLU A 176 12.56 5.28 18.27
C GLU A 176 13.48 4.05 18.26
N LYS A 177 12.99 2.92 18.81
CA LYS A 177 13.79 1.69 19.01
C LYS A 177 13.30 0.58 18.10
N GLU A 178 14.26 -0.19 17.60
CA GLU A 178 13.93 -1.40 16.85
C GLU A 178 13.19 -2.40 17.74
N CYS A 179 12.07 -2.93 17.23
CA CYS A 179 11.24 -3.88 17.97
C CYS A 179 10.18 -4.51 17.07
N TRP A 180 9.50 -5.55 17.57
CA TRP A 180 8.22 -5.98 17.01
C TRP A 180 7.20 -4.86 17.18
N ALA A 181 6.71 -4.33 16.05
CA ALA A 181 5.82 -3.19 15.99
C ALA A 181 4.38 -3.63 15.71
N ASP A 182 3.43 -2.89 16.28
CA ASP A 182 2.00 -3.10 16.08
C ASP A 182 1.56 -2.45 14.75
N LEU A 183 1.11 -3.28 13.80
CA LEU A 183 0.65 -2.79 12.50
C LEU A 183 -0.76 -2.18 12.53
N GLU A 184 -1.50 -2.30 13.63
CA GLU A 184 -2.75 -1.56 13.83
C GLU A 184 -2.50 -0.14 14.37
N SER A 185 -1.27 0.17 14.77
CA SER A 185 -0.87 1.48 15.30
C SER A 185 0.21 2.11 14.43
N VAL A 186 -0.22 2.76 13.33
CA VAL A 186 0.65 3.50 12.41
C VAL A 186 0.28 4.99 12.36
N ASN A 187 1.26 5.86 12.07
CA ASN A 187 1.03 7.28 11.83
C ASN A 187 0.51 7.52 10.40
N ARG A 188 0.32 8.79 9.99
CA ARG A 188 -0.23 9.10 8.65
C ARG A 188 0.74 8.78 7.53
N GLN A 189 2.02 8.59 7.83
CA GLN A 189 3.04 8.13 6.89
C GLN A 189 3.14 6.61 6.80
N GLY A 190 2.29 5.87 7.53
CA GLY A 190 2.28 4.41 7.55
C GLY A 190 3.42 3.80 8.37
N LEU A 191 4.07 4.59 9.23
CA LEU A 191 5.15 4.11 10.11
C LEU A 191 4.58 3.72 11.48
N PRO A 192 5.03 2.61 12.09
CA PRO A 192 4.51 2.18 13.38
C PRO A 192 4.83 3.14 14.53
N THR A 193 3.86 3.31 15.43
CA THR A 193 3.93 4.22 16.59
C THR A 193 3.93 3.49 17.93
N LYS A 194 3.56 2.20 17.95
CA LYS A 194 3.52 1.39 19.17
C LYS A 194 4.22 0.06 19.00
N LYS A 195 4.83 -0.40 20.09
CA LYS A 195 5.37 -1.76 20.19
C LYS A 195 4.21 -2.76 20.18
N SER A 196 4.41 -3.87 19.49
CA SER A 196 3.46 -4.97 19.49
C SER A 196 3.45 -5.68 20.86
N PRO A 197 2.28 -6.08 21.37
CA PRO A 197 2.21 -7.04 22.47
C PRO A 197 2.67 -8.45 22.03
N ILE A 198 2.69 -8.73 20.72
CA ILE A 198 3.17 -9.98 20.13
C ILE A 198 4.70 -9.91 20.03
N LYS A 199 5.40 -10.85 20.67
CA LYS A 199 6.88 -10.89 20.72
C LYS A 199 7.52 -11.58 19.50
N GLY A 200 6.83 -11.63 18.37
CA GLY A 200 7.26 -12.35 17.17
C GLY A 200 6.50 -11.88 15.93
N TYR A 201 6.77 -12.51 14.79
CA TYR A 201 6.06 -12.22 13.55
C TYR A 201 4.68 -12.86 13.54
N GLU A 202 3.65 -12.05 13.29
CA GLU A 202 2.31 -12.51 12.97
C GLU A 202 1.78 -11.75 11.74
N PRO A 203 1.51 -12.43 10.60
CA PRO A 203 1.17 -11.79 9.33
C PRO A 203 0.03 -10.78 9.45
N GLY A 204 0.31 -9.53 9.05
CA GLY A 204 -0.63 -8.42 9.10
C GLY A 204 -0.97 -7.90 10.50
N LYS A 205 -0.30 -8.37 11.56
CA LYS A 205 -0.45 -7.83 12.93
C LYS A 205 0.84 -7.26 13.49
N SER A 206 1.96 -7.95 13.26
CA SER A 206 3.26 -7.51 13.78
C SER A 206 4.39 -7.78 12.81
N VAL A 207 5.34 -6.85 12.75
CA VAL A 207 6.57 -6.93 11.95
C VAL A 207 7.73 -6.37 12.75
N TYR A 208 8.95 -6.82 12.46
CA TYR A 208 10.12 -6.22 13.08
C TYR A 208 10.38 -4.86 12.42
N PHE A 209 10.38 -3.80 13.20
CA PHE A 209 10.60 -2.45 12.69
C PHE A 209 12.03 -2.02 12.99
N SER A 210 12.79 -1.64 11.96
CA SER A 210 14.02 -0.86 12.14
C SER A 210 13.69 0.63 12.01
N ARG A 211 14.17 1.42 12.97
CA ARG A 211 13.94 2.86 13.01
C ARG A 211 14.45 3.56 11.72
N PRO A 212 13.88 4.71 11.32
CA PRO A 212 14.38 5.49 10.19
C PRO A 212 15.81 6.00 10.41
N GLU A 213 16.62 6.00 9.35
CA GLU A 213 17.99 6.53 9.37
C GLU A 213 18.28 7.46 8.19
N GLY A 214 19.10 8.49 8.42
CA GLY A 214 19.42 9.49 7.40
C GLY A 214 20.12 8.90 6.17
N ASN A 215 19.58 9.22 4.99
CA ASN A 215 19.96 8.73 3.66
C ASN A 215 19.52 7.30 3.31
N TYR A 216 18.68 6.67 4.13
CA TYR A 216 18.23 5.30 3.91
C TYR A 216 16.87 5.31 3.19
N VAL A 217 16.58 4.23 2.47
CA VAL A 217 15.28 4.01 1.81
C VAL A 217 14.51 2.97 2.61
N ALA A 218 13.24 3.24 2.88
CA ALA A 218 12.35 2.27 3.51
C ALA A 218 12.14 1.06 2.60
N ARG A 219 12.10 -0.12 3.22
CA ARG A 219 11.91 -1.39 2.53
C ARG A 219 11.07 -2.31 3.39
N PHE A 220 10.29 -3.16 2.72
CA PHE A 220 9.59 -4.25 3.36
C PHE A 220 10.25 -5.57 2.95
N ILE A 221 10.60 -6.38 3.94
CA ILE A 221 11.27 -7.66 3.74
C ILE A 221 10.43 -8.74 4.42
N ALA A 222 10.18 -9.87 3.76
CA ALA A 222 9.54 -11.04 4.35
C ALA A 222 10.28 -12.30 3.94
N TYR A 223 10.56 -13.17 4.90
CA TYR A 223 11.16 -14.49 4.74
C TYR A 223 10.17 -15.58 5.17
N SER A 224 10.59 -16.84 5.24
CA SER A 224 9.70 -17.97 5.58
C SER A 224 8.90 -17.79 6.87
N ASP A 225 9.48 -17.10 7.86
CA ASP A 225 9.02 -17.08 9.25
C ASP A 225 9.04 -15.69 9.89
N ARG A 226 9.38 -14.64 9.13
CA ARG A 226 9.48 -13.26 9.64
C ARG A 226 9.23 -12.22 8.56
N ALA A 227 8.81 -11.03 8.97
CA ALA A 227 8.82 -9.84 8.11
C ALA A 227 9.31 -8.60 8.88
N ASP A 228 10.01 -7.73 8.15
CA ASP A 228 10.72 -6.57 8.64
C ASP A 228 10.32 -5.33 7.83
N LEU A 229 9.94 -4.25 8.52
CA LEU A 229 9.91 -2.90 7.95
C LEU A 229 11.24 -2.24 8.31
N SER A 230 12.17 -2.26 7.36
CA SER A 230 13.56 -1.88 7.58
C SER A 230 13.92 -0.64 6.76
N CYS A 231 15.04 -0.01 7.07
CA CYS A 231 15.68 0.95 6.18
C CYS A 231 17.12 0.51 5.91
N GLY A 232 17.62 0.79 4.70
CA GLY A 232 19.00 0.48 4.33
C GLY A 232 19.59 1.61 3.49
N ARG A 233 20.92 1.74 3.51
CA ARG A 233 21.61 2.43 2.42
C ARG A 233 21.15 1.78 1.11
N GLY A 234 21.03 2.58 0.04
CA GLY A 234 20.76 2.08 -1.32
C GLY A 234 21.57 0.81 -1.59
N PRO A 235 21.09 -0.11 -2.43
CA PRO A 235 21.33 -1.54 -2.25
C PRO A 235 22.81 -1.86 -1.97
N THR A 236 23.14 -2.14 -0.71
CA THR A 236 24.48 -2.63 -0.33
C THR A 236 24.73 -4.03 -0.88
N TYR A 237 23.66 -4.71 -1.33
CA TYR A 237 23.68 -5.98 -2.06
C TYR A 237 22.60 -5.93 -3.15
N SER A 238 22.86 -5.17 -4.20
CA SER A 238 22.09 -5.23 -5.44
C SER A 238 22.35 -6.58 -6.11
N ASP A 239 21.64 -7.64 -5.73
CA ASP A 239 21.52 -8.82 -6.59
C ASP A 239 20.19 -9.56 -6.38
N ALA A 240 19.46 -9.71 -7.49
CA ALA A 240 18.23 -10.46 -7.74
C ALA A 240 16.96 -10.24 -6.88
N ARG A 241 17.03 -9.81 -5.61
CA ARG A 241 15.87 -9.91 -4.69
C ARG A 241 15.01 -8.64 -4.51
N LEU A 242 15.63 -7.47 -4.41
CA LEU A 242 14.88 -6.22 -4.17
C LEU A 242 14.17 -5.76 -5.43
N GLY A 243 12.85 -5.54 -5.36
CA GLY A 243 12.03 -5.02 -6.45
C GLY A 243 10.93 -4.10 -5.93
N VAL A 244 9.82 -3.99 -6.66
CA VAL A 244 8.66 -3.22 -6.24
C VAL A 244 7.36 -3.92 -6.64
N PHE A 245 6.30 -3.70 -5.87
CA PHE A 245 4.96 -3.85 -6.41
C PHE A 245 4.55 -2.51 -7.01
N LEU A 246 4.29 -2.49 -8.31
CA LEU A 246 3.81 -1.27 -8.97
C LEU A 246 2.41 -0.93 -8.46
N CYS A 247 2.11 0.35 -8.46
CA CYS A 247 0.88 0.95 -7.98
C CYS A 247 0.30 1.85 -9.07
N ALA A 248 -1.02 1.83 -9.20
CA ALA A 248 -1.79 2.67 -10.11
C ALA A 248 -2.77 3.53 -9.31
N LYS A 249 -3.05 4.74 -9.81
CA LYS A 249 -4.12 5.59 -9.28
C LYS A 249 -5.46 5.18 -9.86
N ILE A 250 -6.48 5.21 -9.01
CA ILE A 250 -7.87 4.97 -9.35
C ILE A 250 -8.53 6.34 -9.51
N SER A 251 -9.29 6.54 -10.58
CA SER A 251 -10.00 7.80 -10.80
C SER A 251 -11.22 7.83 -9.90
N GLU A 252 -11.37 8.88 -9.11
CA GLU A 252 -12.66 9.18 -8.49
C GLU A 252 -13.63 9.63 -9.59
N GLU A 253 -14.82 9.04 -9.65
CA GLU A 253 -15.90 9.65 -10.42
C GLU A 253 -16.18 11.02 -9.80
N LYS A 254 -16.06 12.07 -10.62
CA LYS A 254 -16.44 13.43 -10.23
C LYS A 254 -17.95 13.57 -10.14
#